data_AF-A0A4U9CXR8-F1
#
_entry.id   AF-A0A4U9CXR8-F1
#
_cell.length_a   1.000
_cell.length_b   1.000
_cell.length_c   1.000
_cell.angle_alpha   90.00
_cell.angle_beta   90.00
_cell.angle_gamma   90.00
#
_symmetry.space_group_name_H-M   'P 1'
#
loop_
_entity.id
_entity.type
_entity.pdbx_description
1 polymer ?
#
loop_
_entity_poly.entity_id
_entity_poly.type
_entity_poly.pdbx_seq_one_letter_code
_entity_poly.pdbx_strand_id
1 'polypeptide(L)' 'MQILVVKSGYLSPELAPLANPNLMALSEGVVDQDIERVPRRRMLTPTWPFTGTLEFTPRAFVSARAPFAGEC' A
#
# COMPACT_ATOMS: atom_id res chain seq x y z
N MET A 1 33.32 -7.73 -1.26
CA MET A 1 31.96 -7.19 -1.51
C MET A 1 31.32 -6.94 -0.16
N GLN A 2 30.87 -5.73 0.14
CA GLN A 2 30.12 -5.43 1.36
C GLN A 2 28.68 -5.11 0.96
N ILE A 3 27.70 -5.77 1.60
CA ILE A 3 26.28 -5.59 1.32
C ILE A 3 25.61 -5.15 2.62
N LEU A 4 24.90 -4.03 2.55
CA LEU A 4 24.00 -3.57 3.62
C LEU A 4 22.57 -3.97 3.26
N VAL A 5 21.95 -4.80 4.10
CA VAL A 5 20.55 -5.19 3.94
C VAL A 5 19.72 -4.44 4.98
N VAL A 6 18.69 -3.73 4.52
CA VAL A 6 17.75 -3.03 5.40
C VAL A 6 16.34 -3.55 5.17
N LYS A 7 15.67 -3.92 6.26
CA LYS A 7 14.22 -4.20 6.26
C LYS A 7 13.50 -2.95 6.74
N SER A 8 12.75 -2.29 5.86
CA SER A 8 11.96 -1.12 6.21
C SER A 8 10.57 -1.18 5.57
N GLY A 9 9.55 -0.72 6.30
CA GLY A 9 8.18 -0.58 5.79
C GLY A 9 7.99 0.66 4.90
N TYR A 10 8.92 1.60 4.95
CA TYR A 10 8.98 2.82 4.13
C TYR A 10 10.42 3.06 3.67
N LEU A 11 10.62 3.80 2.58
CA LEU A 11 11.98 4.17 2.17
C LEU A 11 12.60 5.10 3.22
N SER A 12 13.80 4.76 3.71
CA SER A 12 14.57 5.59 4.65
C SER A 12 15.47 6.55 3.85
N PRO A 13 15.16 7.85 3.77
CA PRO A 13 15.92 8.81 2.96
C PRO A 13 17.40 8.89 3.35
N GLU A 14 17.73 8.60 4.60
CA GLU A 14 19.10 8.61 5.14
C GLU A 14 19.99 7.55 4.50
N LEU A 15 19.39 6.51 3.89
CA LEU A 15 20.11 5.45 3.19
C LEU A 15 20.41 5.80 1.73
N ALA A 16 19.79 6.84 1.17
CA ALA A 16 20.00 7.23 -0.22
C ALA A 16 21.48 7.50 -0.57
N PRO A 17 22.30 8.17 0.29
CA PRO A 17 23.72 8.37 0.01
C PRO A 17 24.56 7.08 0.05
N LEU A 18 24.08 6.03 0.72
CA LEU A 18 24.78 4.74 0.83
C LEU A 18 24.44 3.79 -0.32
N ALA A 19 23.36 4.05 -1.05
CA ALA A 19 22.85 3.16 -2.07
C ALA A 19 23.53 3.42 -3.43
N ASN A 20 24.33 2.47 -3.91
CA ASN A 20 24.97 2.57 -5.24
C ASN A 20 25.34 1.17 -5.79
N PRO A 21 24.50 0.54 -6.64
CA PRO A 21 23.11 0.89 -6.95
C PRO A 21 22.15 0.51 -5.81
N ASN A 22 20.94 1.07 -5.81
CA ASN A 22 19.87 0.57 -4.95
C ASN A 22 19.26 -0.71 -5.55
N LEU A 23 19.00 -1.70 -4.70
CA LEU A 23 18.25 -2.88 -5.09
C LEU A 23 17.15 -3.11 -4.07
N MET A 24 15.90 -3.16 -4.54
CA MET A 24 14.76 -3.55 -3.71
C MET A 24 14.45 -5.02 -3.97
N ALA A 25 14.72 -5.87 -2.98
CA ALA A 25 14.32 -7.25 -3.02
C ALA A 25 12.90 -7.39 -2.44
N LEU A 26 11.93 -7.73 -3.31
CA LEU A 26 10.61 -8.17 -2.88
C LEU A 26 10.74 -9.61 -2.39
N SER A 27 10.89 -9.77 -1.07
CA SER A 27 11.02 -11.07 -0.42
C SER A 27 9.70 -11.50 0.20
N GLU A 28 9.45 -12.81 0.22
CA GLU A 28 8.25 -13.36 0.85
C GLU A 28 8.20 -12.98 2.34
N GLY A 29 6.99 -12.71 2.84
CA GLY A 29 6.79 -12.41 4.25
C GLY A 29 5.48 -11.70 4.53
N VAL A 30 5.31 -11.22 5.77
CA VAL A 30 4.08 -10.54 6.21
C VAL A 30 3.87 -9.16 5.59
N VAL A 31 4.83 -8.65 4.82
CA VAL A 31 4.78 -7.35 4.11
C VAL A 31 4.82 -7.56 2.59
N ASP A 32 4.38 -8.73 2.12
CA ASP A 32 4.34 -9.05 0.69
C ASP A 32 3.41 -8.08 -0.05
N GLN A 33 3.87 -7.59 -1.20
CA GLN A 33 3.10 -6.71 -2.07
C GLN A 33 2.16 -7.51 -2.99
N ASP A 34 2.43 -8.80 -3.19
CA ASP A 34 1.50 -9.75 -3.80
C ASP A 34 0.45 -10.19 -2.78
N ILE A 35 -0.37 -9.22 -2.37
CA ILE A 35 -1.29 -9.36 -1.24
C ILE A 35 -2.34 -10.46 -1.46
N GLU A 36 -2.68 -10.77 -2.71
CA GLU A 36 -3.67 -11.79 -3.08
C GLU A 36 -3.23 -13.20 -2.69
N ARG A 37 -1.91 -13.47 -2.64
CA ARG A 37 -1.36 -14.76 -2.19
C ARG A 37 -1.46 -14.98 -0.68
N VAL A 38 -1.65 -13.91 0.10
CA VAL A 38 -1.67 -14.00 1.56
C VAL A 38 -3.03 -14.58 2.03
N PRO A 39 -3.07 -15.62 2.90
CA PRO A 39 -4.33 -16.16 3.41
C PRO A 39 -5.10 -15.18 4.32
N ARG A 40 -6.39 -14.96 4.06
CA ARG A 40 -7.20 -13.91 4.73
C ARG A 40 -8.44 -14.45 5.42
N ARG A 41 -8.23 -15.37 6.37
CA ARG A 41 -9.29 -16.15 7.05
C ARG A 41 -10.33 -15.34 7.84
N ARG A 42 -10.10 -14.04 8.06
CA ARG A 42 -10.96 -13.15 8.88
C ARG A 42 -11.38 -11.88 8.15
N MET A 43 -11.09 -11.74 6.86
CA MET A 43 -11.49 -10.56 6.10
C MET A 43 -12.96 -10.67 5.66
N LEU A 44 -13.65 -9.53 5.60
CA LEU A 44 -14.97 -9.44 4.98
C LEU A 44 -14.87 -9.67 3.46
N THR A 45 -15.91 -10.25 2.89
CA THR A 45 -16.05 -10.48 1.44
C THR A 45 -17.42 -9.96 0.98
N PRO A 46 -17.51 -9.26 -0.16
CA PRO A 46 -16.45 -9.08 -1.16
C PRO A 46 -15.51 -7.90 -0.84
N THR A 47 -14.25 -7.96 -1.27
CA THR A 47 -13.25 -6.89 -1.06
C THR A 47 -12.18 -6.93 -2.15
N TRP A 48 -11.89 -5.79 -2.77
CA TRP A 48 -10.83 -5.65 -3.78
C TRP A 48 -9.45 -5.65 -3.12
N PRO A 49 -8.40 -6.28 -3.70
CA PRO A 49 -8.38 -7.03 -4.97
C PRO A 49 -8.76 -8.51 -4.85
N PHE A 50 -9.03 -9.02 -3.65
CA PHE A 50 -9.31 -10.44 -3.39
C PHE A 50 -10.57 -10.97 -4.06
N THR A 51 -11.49 -10.07 -4.43
CA THR A 51 -12.62 -10.35 -5.30
C THR A 51 -12.33 -9.67 -6.64
N GLY A 52 -11.88 -10.45 -7.63
CA GLY A 52 -11.39 -9.95 -8.92
C GLY A 52 -12.43 -9.24 -9.80
N THR A 53 -13.71 -9.23 -9.39
CA THR A 53 -14.77 -8.41 -9.98
C THR A 53 -15.57 -7.75 -8.88
N LEU A 54 -15.58 -6.42 -8.87
CA LEU A 54 -16.34 -5.61 -7.92
C LEU A 54 -16.96 -4.42 -8.65
N GLU A 55 -18.28 -4.31 -8.59
CA GLU A 55 -18.97 -3.09 -9.01
C GLU A 55 -18.82 -2.03 -7.91
N PHE A 56 -18.08 -0.97 -8.21
CA PHE A 56 -17.92 0.18 -7.34
C PHE A 56 -18.13 1.47 -8.15
N THR A 57 -19.12 2.27 -7.76
CA THR A 57 -19.31 3.61 -8.31
C THR A 57 -18.84 4.63 -7.27
N PRO A 58 -17.74 5.38 -7.52
CA PRO A 58 -17.30 6.39 -6.58
C PRO A 58 -18.36 7.46 -6.42
N ARG A 59 -18.62 7.87 -5.18
CA ARG A 59 -19.46 9.03 -4.87
C ARG A 59 -18.60 10.05 -4.15
N ALA A 60 -18.50 11.23 -4.75
CA ALA A 60 -17.88 12.37 -4.09
C ALA A 60 -18.85 12.93 -3.05
N PHE A 61 -18.32 13.23 -1.86
CA PHE A 61 -19.06 13.93 -0.82
C PHE A 61 -18.27 15.18 -0.46
N VAL A 62 -18.95 16.31 -0.37
CA VAL A 62 -18.34 17.52 0.16
C VAL A 62 -18.15 17.34 1.66
N SER A 63 -16.93 17.58 2.14
CA SER A 63 -16.64 17.53 3.57
C SER A 63 -17.52 18.54 4.29
N ALA A 64 -18.12 18.15 5.42
CA ALA A 64 -18.83 19.08 6.30
C ALA A 64 -17.94 20.24 6.80
N ARG A 65 -16.60 20.10 6.70
CA ARG A 65 -15.61 21.14 7.02
C ARG A 65 -15.23 22.01 5.82
N ALA A 66 -15.72 21.72 4.62
CA ALA A 66 -15.40 22.52 3.45
C ALA A 66 -16.05 23.90 3.59
N PRO A 67 -15.34 24.99 3.23
CA PRO A 67 -15.87 26.34 3.39
C PRO A 67 -17.13 26.61 2.55
N PHE A 68 -17.41 25.78 1.54
CA PHE A 68 -18.55 25.85 0.62
C PHE A 68 -19.56 24.70 0.81
N ALA A 69 -19.51 23.98 1.93
CA ALA A 69 -20.35 22.80 2.14
C ALA A 69 -21.87 23.06 2.13
N GLY A 70 -22.30 24.31 2.34
CA GLY A 70 -23.72 24.71 2.33
C GLY A 70 -24.23 25.25 0.99
N GLU A 71 -23.39 25.31 -0.04
CA GLU A 71 -23.73 25.89 -1.35
C GLU A 71 -24.04 24.82 -2.42
N CYS A 72 -24.00 23.54 -2.05
CA CYS A 72 -24.23 22.39 -2.94
C CYS A 72 -25.68 21.88 -2.89
#